data_AF-A0AAE1KVS4-F1
#
_entry.id   AF-A0AAE1KVS4-F1
#
_cell.length_a   1.000
_cell.length_b   1.000
_cell.length_c   1.000
_cell.angle_alpha   90.00
_cell.angle_beta   90.00
_cell.angle_gamma   90.00
#
_symmetry.space_group_name_H-M   'P 1'
#
loop_
_entity.id
_entity.type
_entity.pdbx_description
1 polymer ?
#
loop_
_entity_poly.entity_id
_entity_poly.type
_entity_poly.pdbx_seq_one_letter_code
_entity_poly.pdbx_strand_id
1 'polypeptide(L)'
;MSKPKKHQKRVECEVLIDNVENLARKGEVTVKSTFKQEIVAKASKTRGHFNSSIINRRHNEAVKQLSSDDTINIRKAVKNATYVLMNTSEYFNKIDAILADDSKFVKISKVLTESLKKKLTSLPQEAAALAPQSSLTSLLESTAWITAMEMLKYTSQETNLDPSSHKY
;
A
#
# COMPACT_ATOMS: atom_id res chain seq x y z
N MET A 1 8.05 30.03 -22.25
CA MET A 1 6.82 29.21 -22.15
C MET A 1 6.43 29.07 -20.68
N SER A 2 5.18 29.37 -20.31
CA SER A 2 4.71 29.28 -18.92
C SER A 2 4.60 27.84 -18.44
N LYS A 3 4.83 27.60 -17.15
CA LYS A 3 4.75 26.25 -16.56
C LYS A 3 3.31 25.69 -16.65
N PRO A 4 3.10 24.46 -17.17
CA PRO A 4 1.79 23.82 -17.12
C PRO A 4 1.37 23.58 -15.67
N LYS A 5 0.14 23.94 -15.32
CA LYS A 5 -0.40 23.72 -13.98
C LYS A 5 -0.53 22.21 -13.73
N LYS A 6 -0.43 21.77 -12.48
CA LYS A 6 -0.47 20.33 -12.10
C LYS A 6 -1.72 19.59 -12.63
N HIS A 7 -2.87 20.26 -12.65
CA HIS A 7 -4.10 19.70 -13.18
C HIS A 7 -4.07 19.56 -14.71
N GLN A 8 -3.43 20.49 -15.43
CA GLN A 8 -3.32 20.45 -16.88
C GLN A 8 -2.57 19.20 -17.34
N LYS A 9 -1.43 18.88 -16.71
CA LYS A 9 -0.68 17.66 -17.06
C LYS A 9 -1.44 16.36 -16.82
N ARG A 10 -2.27 16.30 -15.77
CA ARG A 10 -3.11 15.13 -15.51
C ARG A 10 -4.17 14.98 -16.60
N VAL A 11 -4.85 16.08 -16.94
CA VAL A 11 -5.84 16.12 -18.00
C VAL A 11 -5.21 15.76 -19.36
N GLU A 12 -4.02 16.27 -19.66
CA GLU A 12 -3.26 15.93 -20.86
C GLU A 12 -2.96 14.42 -20.94
N CYS A 13 -2.55 13.79 -19.83
CA CYS A 13 -2.36 12.34 -19.79
C CYS A 13 -3.66 11.55 -19.99
N GLU A 14 -4.76 11.99 -19.38
CA GLU A 14 -6.09 11.37 -19.54
C GLU A 14 -6.55 11.47 -21.00
N VAL A 15 -6.47 12.66 -21.62
CA VAL A 15 -6.80 12.87 -23.05
C VAL A 15 -5.92 12.02 -23.97
N LEU A 16 -4.63 11.90 -23.67
CA LEU A 16 -3.72 11.07 -24.47
C LEU A 16 -4.10 9.58 -24.38
N ILE A 17 -4.44 9.09 -23.18
CA ILE A 17 -4.88 7.70 -22.97
C ILE A 17 -6.16 7.45 -23.78
N ASP A 18 -7.15 8.33 -23.65
CA ASP A 18 -8.43 8.19 -24.35
C ASP A 18 -8.23 8.18 -25.87
N ASN A 19 -7.37 9.06 -26.40
CA ASN A 19 -7.05 9.10 -27.82
C ASN A 19 -6.40 7.81 -28.31
N VAL A 20 -5.47 7.24 -27.55
CA VAL A 20 -4.79 5.99 -27.92
C VAL A 20 -5.75 4.79 -27.83
N GLU A 21 -6.62 4.75 -26.82
CA GLU A 21 -7.68 3.74 -26.73
C GLU A 21 -8.70 3.86 -27.87
N ASN A 22 -9.01 5.08 -28.33
CA ASN A 22 -9.84 5.30 -29.52
C ASN A 22 -9.19 4.74 -30.79
N LEU A 23 -7.90 4.97 -30.99
CA LEU A 23 -7.16 4.43 -32.13
C LEU A 23 -7.05 2.90 -32.07
N ALA A 24 -6.91 2.34 -30.86
CA ALA A 24 -6.92 0.89 -30.66
C ALA A 24 -8.26 0.26 -31.03
N ARG A 25 -9.36 0.89 -30.64
CA ARG A 25 -10.72 0.45 -31.01
C ARG A 25 -10.97 0.46 -32.52
N LYS A 26 -10.31 1.36 -33.26
CA LYS A 26 -10.35 1.41 -34.72
C LYS A 26 -9.47 0.36 -35.40
N GLY A 27 -8.63 -0.36 -34.64
CA GLY A 27 -7.67 -1.31 -35.18
C GLY A 27 -6.43 -0.66 -35.81
N GLU A 28 -6.23 0.65 -35.59
CA GLU A 28 -5.08 1.38 -36.16
C GLU A 28 -3.79 1.15 -35.34
N VAL A 29 -3.92 0.86 -34.04
CA VAL A 29 -2.79 0.70 -33.12
C VAL A 29 -3.03 -0.46 -32.14
N THR A 30 -2.01 -1.29 -31.92
CA THR A 30 -2.04 -2.31 -30.87
C THR A 30 -1.49 -1.73 -29.57
N VAL A 31 -2.31 -1.73 -28.51
CA VAL A 31 -1.93 -1.14 -27.21
C VAL A 31 -1.62 -2.25 -26.20
N LYS A 32 -0.49 -2.11 -25.50
CA LYS A 32 -0.12 -3.03 -24.41
C LYS A 32 -0.98 -2.77 -23.17
N SER A 33 -1.30 -3.80 -22.39
CA SER A 33 -2.03 -3.67 -21.12
C SER A 33 -1.33 -2.77 -20.10
N THR A 34 0.00 -2.63 -20.19
CA THR A 34 0.83 -1.78 -19.34
C THR A 34 0.89 -0.32 -19.78
N PHE A 35 0.37 0.03 -20.96
CA PHE A 35 0.55 1.36 -21.56
C PHE A 35 0.10 2.51 -20.64
N LYS A 36 -1.06 2.36 -20.00
CA LYS A 36 -1.59 3.36 -19.07
C LYS A 36 -0.65 3.63 -17.90
N GLN A 37 -0.06 2.56 -17.35
CA GLN A 37 0.89 2.66 -16.25
C GLN A 37 2.20 3.31 -16.70
N GLU A 38 2.67 2.98 -17.91
CA GLU A 38 3.88 3.56 -18.49
C GLU A 38 3.72 5.08 -18.74
N ILE A 39 2.57 5.51 -19.27
CA ILE A 39 2.25 6.94 -19.47
C ILE A 39 2.24 7.68 -18.13
N VAL A 40 1.54 7.16 -17.13
CA VAL A 40 1.47 7.79 -15.79
C VAL A 40 2.85 7.82 -15.13
N ALA A 41 3.64 6.75 -15.24
CA ALA A 41 4.99 6.68 -14.72
C ALA A 41 5.92 7.70 -15.41
N LYS A 42 5.83 7.84 -16.73
CA LYS A 42 6.66 8.78 -17.50
C LYS A 42 6.26 10.24 -17.27
N ALA A 43 4.97 10.52 -17.14
CA ALA A 43 4.45 11.82 -16.71
C ALA A 43 4.87 12.15 -15.27
N SER A 44 4.99 11.13 -14.42
CA SER A 44 5.48 11.29 -13.04
C SER A 44 7.00 11.49 -12.97
N LYS A 45 7.79 10.87 -13.85
CA LYS A 45 9.25 11.09 -13.95
C LYS A 45 9.61 12.50 -14.42
N THR A 46 8.75 13.13 -15.21
CA THR A 46 8.86 14.56 -15.56
C THR A 46 8.31 15.50 -14.48
N ARG A 47 7.97 15.00 -13.27
CA ARG A 47 8.14 15.79 -12.05
C ARG A 47 9.64 16.04 -11.89
N GLY A 48 10.16 17.03 -12.63
CA GLY A 48 11.39 17.68 -12.20
C GLY A 48 11.24 18.04 -10.73
N HIS A 49 12.35 18.07 -10.00
CA HIS A 49 12.44 18.82 -8.76
C HIS A 49 12.09 20.27 -9.08
N PHE A 50 10.79 20.55 -9.15
CA PHE A 50 10.30 21.89 -9.24
C PHE A 50 10.46 22.43 -7.84
N ASN A 51 11.59 23.09 -7.61
CA ASN A 51 11.75 24.01 -6.51
C ASN A 51 10.51 24.90 -6.56
N SER A 52 9.54 24.64 -5.68
CA SER A 52 8.41 25.55 -5.53
C SER A 52 9.02 26.91 -5.19
N SER A 53 8.56 27.99 -5.81
CA SER A 53 9.07 29.33 -5.47
C SER A 53 8.86 29.70 -4.00
N ILE A 54 7.98 28.95 -3.33
CA ILE A 54 7.60 29.12 -1.93
C ILE A 54 8.58 28.36 -1.00
N ILE A 55 9.01 27.16 -1.36
CA ILE A 55 9.97 26.37 -0.56
C ILE A 55 11.39 26.62 -1.06
N ASN A 56 12.07 27.51 -0.36
CA ASN A 56 13.48 27.81 -0.58
C ASN A 56 14.38 26.88 0.22
N ARG A 57 15.68 26.86 -0.12
CA ARG A 57 16.71 26.08 0.60
C ARG A 57 16.68 26.31 2.12
N ARG A 58 16.49 27.55 2.56
CA ARG A 58 16.37 27.91 3.99
C ARG A 58 15.23 27.17 4.69
N HIS A 59 14.09 26.97 4.01
CA HIS A 59 12.98 26.21 4.59
C HIS A 59 13.34 24.73 4.75
N ASN A 60 14.05 24.16 3.78
CA ASN A 60 14.51 22.77 3.88
C ASN A 60 15.55 22.59 5.00
N GLU A 61 16.45 23.55 5.17
CA GLU A 61 17.43 23.56 6.27
C GLU A 61 16.72 23.70 7.63
N ALA A 62 15.75 24.61 7.74
CA ALA A 62 14.95 24.77 8.95
C ALA A 62 14.15 23.49 9.28
N VAL A 63 13.55 22.83 8.28
CA VAL A 63 12.85 21.55 8.49
C VAL A 63 13.81 20.46 8.95
N LYS A 64 15.03 20.40 8.40
CA LYS A 64 16.06 19.44 8.85
C LYS A 64 16.45 19.70 10.30
N GLN A 65 16.72 20.95 10.65
CA GLN A 65 17.06 21.36 12.03
C GLN A 65 15.91 21.02 13.00
N LEU A 66 14.68 21.30 12.59
CA LEU A 66 13.49 20.98 13.38
C LEU A 66 13.31 19.46 13.55
N SER A 67 13.62 18.67 12.51
CA SER A 67 13.53 17.20 12.59
C SER A 67 14.64 16.55 13.42
N SER A 68 15.76 17.25 13.62
CA SER A 68 16.84 16.80 14.50
C SER A 68 16.68 17.20 15.95
N ASP A 69 15.65 17.99 16.28
CA ASP A 69 15.37 18.41 17.64
C ASP A 69 14.45 17.39 18.33
N ASP A 70 15.03 16.58 19.23
CA ASP A 70 14.31 15.55 19.99
C ASP A 70 13.25 16.13 20.95
N THR A 71 13.31 17.43 21.25
CA THR A 71 12.34 18.08 22.15
C THR A 71 11.00 18.36 21.47
N ILE A 72 10.92 18.27 20.14
CA ILE A 72 9.72 18.56 19.35
C ILE A 72 9.26 17.30 18.62
N ASN A 73 8.01 16.89 18.87
CA ASN A 73 7.35 15.82 18.13
C ASN A 73 6.53 16.39 16.97
N ILE A 74 6.78 15.91 15.75
CA ILE A 74 6.03 16.29 14.56
C ILE A 74 5.25 15.07 14.06
N ARG A 75 3.91 15.14 14.07
CA ARG A 75 3.06 14.07 13.54
C ARG A 75 2.05 14.59 12.53
N LYS A 76 1.74 13.76 11.54
CA LYS A 76 0.68 14.01 10.59
C LYS A 76 -0.66 13.62 11.20
N ALA A 77 -1.66 14.49 11.11
CA ALA A 77 -3.03 14.15 11.49
C ALA A 77 -3.60 13.09 10.54
N VAL A 78 -4.33 12.11 11.06
CA VAL A 78 -4.81 10.97 10.28
C VAL A 78 -5.81 11.41 9.20
N LYS A 79 -6.76 12.29 9.55
CA LYS A 79 -7.87 12.67 8.67
C LYS A 79 -7.57 13.86 7.76
N ASN A 80 -6.52 14.64 8.06
CA ASN A 80 -6.28 15.94 7.43
C ASN A 80 -4.84 16.01 6.92
N ALA A 81 -4.57 16.82 5.90
CA ALA A 81 -3.21 17.15 5.47
C ALA A 81 -2.53 18.18 6.39
N THR A 82 -2.77 18.07 7.70
CA THR A 82 -2.26 18.97 8.73
C THR A 82 -1.20 18.26 9.55
N TYR A 83 -0.17 19.00 9.97
CA TYR A 83 0.87 18.53 10.86
C TYR A 83 0.67 19.18 12.24
N VAL A 84 0.81 18.37 13.28
CA VAL A 84 0.79 18.81 14.67
C VAL A 84 2.22 18.83 15.17
N LEU A 85 2.63 19.97 15.71
CA LEU A 85 3.91 20.17 16.37
C LEU A 85 3.62 20.31 17.87
N MET A 86 4.32 19.55 18.69
CA MET A 86 4.15 19.56 20.15
C MET A 86 5.46 19.26 20.83
N ASN A 87 5.65 19.75 22.05
CA ASN A 87 6.79 19.31 22.85
C ASN A 87 6.68 17.81 23.13
N THR A 88 7.78 17.08 23.01
CA THR A 88 7.83 15.62 23.20
C THR A 88 7.36 15.21 24.60
N SER A 89 7.78 15.94 25.64
CA SER A 89 7.36 15.65 27.02
C SER A 89 5.86 15.90 27.23
N GLU A 90 5.33 16.99 26.68
CA GLU A 90 3.91 17.31 26.75
C GLU A 90 3.07 16.27 26.00
N TYR A 91 3.55 15.79 24.86
CA TYR A 91 2.91 14.72 24.10
C TYR A 91 2.80 13.44 24.93
N PHE A 92 3.90 12.97 25.53
CA PHE A 92 3.86 11.77 26.35
C PHE A 92 3.00 11.94 27.60
N ASN A 93 3.08 13.08 28.29
CA ASN A 93 2.22 13.38 29.43
C ASN A 93 0.73 13.33 29.06
N LYS A 94 0.35 13.86 27.89
CA LYS A 94 -1.03 13.80 27.38
C LYS A 94 -1.45 12.37 27.05
N ILE A 95 -0.57 11.60 26.41
CA ILE A 95 -0.83 10.18 26.12
C ILE A 95 -1.00 9.39 27.42
N ASP A 96 -0.11 9.57 28.39
CA ASP A 96 -0.18 8.90 29.68
C ASP A 96 -1.44 9.29 30.46
N ALA A 97 -1.82 10.57 30.43
CA ALA A 97 -3.08 11.02 31.03
C ALA A 97 -4.31 10.38 30.37
N ILE A 98 -4.30 10.19 29.06
CA ILE A 98 -5.38 9.48 28.33
C ILE A 98 -5.37 7.99 28.68
N LEU A 99 -4.19 7.36 28.71
CA LEU A 99 -4.04 5.93 28.98
C LEU A 99 -4.26 5.56 30.45
N ALA A 100 -4.18 6.53 31.37
CA ALA A 100 -4.53 6.36 32.77
C ALA A 100 -6.04 6.27 33.01
N ASP A 101 -6.87 6.58 32.01
CA ASP A 101 -8.32 6.42 32.10
C ASP A 101 -8.72 4.93 31.96
N ASP A 102 -8.75 4.24 33.09
CA ASP A 102 -9.12 2.82 33.19
C ASP A 102 -10.58 2.53 32.75
N SER A 103 -11.43 3.55 32.61
CA SER A 103 -12.80 3.37 32.11
C SER A 103 -12.84 3.14 30.59
N LYS A 104 -11.84 3.67 29.86
CA LYS A 104 -11.74 3.56 28.40
C LYS A 104 -10.65 2.61 27.94
N PHE A 105 -9.55 2.52 28.69
CA PHE A 105 -8.37 1.76 28.31
C PHE A 105 -8.04 0.72 29.38
N VAL A 106 -7.78 -0.51 28.94
CA VAL A 106 -7.33 -1.58 29.83
C VAL A 106 -5.84 -1.78 29.60
N LYS A 107 -5.03 -1.53 30.64
CA LYS A 107 -3.59 -1.73 30.57
C LYS A 107 -3.25 -3.22 30.41
N ILE A 108 -2.64 -3.56 29.28
CA ILE A 108 -2.19 -4.93 28.99
C ILE A 108 -0.91 -5.19 29.80
N SER A 109 -1.02 -5.80 30.98
CA SER A 109 0.10 -5.94 31.93
C SER A 109 0.89 -7.25 31.83
N LYS A 110 0.49 -8.22 30.98
CA LYS A 110 1.21 -9.48 30.79
C LYS A 110 0.71 -10.21 29.56
N VAL A 111 1.58 -10.99 28.92
CA VAL A 111 1.39 -11.87 27.75
C VAL A 111 -0.08 -12.31 27.55
N LEU A 112 -0.90 -11.43 26.96
CA LEU A 112 -2.30 -11.71 26.64
C LEU A 112 -2.42 -12.71 25.49
N THR A 113 -1.28 -13.06 24.88
CA THR A 113 -1.21 -13.97 23.75
C THR A 113 -1.75 -15.34 24.10
N GLU A 114 -1.52 -15.85 25.31
CA GLU A 114 -1.99 -17.20 25.71
C GLU A 114 -3.51 -17.24 25.92
N SER A 115 -4.07 -16.28 26.68
CA SER A 115 -5.51 -16.24 26.97
C SER A 115 -6.35 -15.80 25.77
N LEU A 116 -5.84 -14.89 24.93
CA LEU A 116 -6.48 -14.52 23.66
C LEU A 116 -6.34 -15.63 22.61
N LYS A 117 -5.18 -16.31 22.51
CA LYS A 117 -5.07 -17.51 21.65
C LYS A 117 -6.07 -18.57 22.08
N LYS A 118 -6.20 -18.84 23.39
CA LYS A 118 -7.14 -19.83 23.92
C LYS A 118 -8.62 -19.48 23.65
N LYS A 119 -8.97 -18.18 23.74
CA LYS A 119 -10.30 -17.70 23.31
C LYS A 119 -10.49 -17.79 21.80
N LEU A 120 -9.45 -17.49 21.01
CA LEU A 120 -9.51 -17.57 19.55
C LEU A 120 -9.63 -19.02 19.06
N THR A 121 -9.00 -19.99 19.72
CA THR A 121 -9.14 -21.42 19.40
C THR A 121 -10.40 -22.07 19.97
N SER A 122 -11.07 -21.47 20.98
CA SER A 122 -12.36 -21.98 21.48
C SER A 122 -13.56 -21.56 20.61
N LEU A 123 -13.47 -20.42 19.91
CA LEU A 123 -14.55 -19.91 19.05
C LEU A 123 -14.90 -20.81 17.83
N PRO A 124 -13.95 -21.47 17.14
CA PRO A 124 -14.26 -22.42 16.06
C PRO A 124 -15.01 -23.66 16.53
N GLN A 125 -14.82 -24.08 17.78
CA GLN A 125 -15.38 -25.33 18.30
C GLN A 125 -16.86 -25.19 18.67
N GLU A 126 -17.27 -24.00 19.11
CA GLU A 126 -18.67 -23.66 19.40
C GLU A 126 -19.47 -23.42 18.10
N ALA A 127 -18.83 -22.85 17.08
CA ALA A 127 -19.43 -22.72 15.73
C ALA A 127 -19.54 -24.07 15.00
N ALA A 128 -18.58 -24.98 15.19
CA ALA A 128 -18.61 -26.33 14.62
C ALA A 128 -19.62 -27.26 15.32
N ALA A 129 -20.04 -26.97 16.56
CA ALA A 129 -21.09 -27.70 17.26
C ALA A 129 -22.51 -27.42 16.73
N LEU A 130 -22.67 -26.42 15.85
CA LEU A 130 -23.96 -26.00 15.27
C LEU A 130 -24.09 -26.25 13.76
N ALA A 131 -23.06 -26.81 13.09
CA ALA A 131 -23.08 -27.06 11.64
C ALA A 131 -23.14 -28.57 11.32
N PRO A 132 -24.09 -29.03 10.48
CA PRO A 132 -24.16 -30.42 10.06
C PRO A 132 -22.94 -30.80 9.19
N GLN A 133 -22.30 -31.92 9.53
CA GLN A 133 -21.05 -32.46 8.96
C GLN A 133 -21.05 -32.76 7.44
N SER A 134 -22.13 -32.46 6.72
CA SER A 134 -22.30 -32.85 5.31
C SER A 134 -21.69 -31.87 4.29
N SER A 135 -21.13 -30.72 4.71
CA SER A 135 -20.60 -29.69 3.78
C SER A 135 -19.08 -29.53 3.79
N LEU A 136 -18.35 -30.28 4.62
CA LEU A 136 -16.89 -30.13 4.75
C LEU A 136 -16.10 -30.97 3.74
N THR A 137 -16.67 -32.07 3.23
CA THR A 137 -16.00 -32.93 2.25
C THR A 137 -15.90 -32.26 0.87
N SER A 138 -16.91 -31.50 0.45
CA SER A 138 -16.89 -30.80 -0.85
C SER A 138 -15.89 -29.64 -0.91
N LEU A 139 -15.62 -28.99 0.23
CA LEU A 139 -14.65 -27.89 0.32
C LEU A 139 -13.20 -28.39 0.29
N LEU A 140 -12.93 -29.51 0.95
CA LEU A 140 -11.62 -30.17 0.93
C LEU A 140 -11.27 -30.70 -0.48
N GLU A 141 -12.24 -31.29 -1.19
CA GLU A 141 -12.06 -31.73 -2.58
C GLU A 141 -11.79 -30.54 -3.52
N SER A 142 -12.46 -29.40 -3.32
CA SER A 142 -12.22 -28.19 -4.12
C SER A 142 -10.82 -27.61 -3.93
N THR A 143 -10.30 -27.57 -2.69
CA THR A 143 -8.94 -27.09 -2.42
C THR A 143 -7.84 -28.02 -2.95
N ALA A 144 -8.08 -29.33 -2.97
CA ALA A 144 -7.14 -30.30 -3.55
C ALA A 144 -7.01 -30.10 -5.08
N TRP A 145 -8.12 -29.86 -5.77
CA TRP A 145 -8.13 -29.56 -7.21
C TRP A 145 -7.39 -28.27 -7.56
N ILE A 146 -7.57 -27.20 -6.77
CA ILE A 146 -6.90 -25.92 -7.00
C ILE A 146 -5.37 -26.08 -6.86
N THR A 147 -4.93 -26.80 -5.83
CA THR A 147 -3.49 -27.04 -5.58
C THR A 147 -2.86 -27.90 -6.69
N ALA A 148 -3.58 -28.91 -7.18
CA ALA A 148 -3.10 -29.74 -8.29
C ALA A 148 -2.99 -28.95 -9.61
N MET A 149 -3.92 -28.03 -9.89
CA MET A 149 -3.84 -27.15 -11.06
C MET A 149 -2.67 -26.17 -11.00
N GLU A 150 -2.32 -25.69 -9.81
CA GLU A 150 -1.21 -24.74 -9.64
C GLU A 150 0.16 -25.42 -9.85
N MET A 151 0.30 -26.66 -9.40
CA MET A 151 1.51 -27.49 -9.64
C MET A 151 1.72 -27.83 -11.13
N LEU A 152 0.64 -28.05 -11.90
CA LEU A 152 0.72 -28.31 -13.34
C LEU A 152 1.12 -27.07 -14.17
N LYS A 153 0.79 -25.86 -13.70
CA LYS A 153 1.24 -24.62 -14.34
C LYS A 153 2.74 -24.37 -14.15
N TYR A 154 3.28 -24.76 -12.99
CA TYR A 154 4.69 -24.55 -12.67
C TYR A 154 5.63 -25.42 -13.52
N THR A 155 5.22 -26.64 -13.86
CA THR A 155 6.02 -27.57 -14.68
C THR A 155 6.06 -27.22 -16.18
N SER A 156 5.15 -26.38 -16.67
CA SER A 156 5.15 -25.95 -18.08
C SER A 156 6.08 -24.75 -18.39
N GLN A 157 6.68 -24.11 -17.38
CA GLN A 157 7.59 -22.97 -17.61
C GLN A 157 9.08 -23.34 -17.70
N GLU A 158 9.47 -24.56 -17.34
CA GLU A 158 10.90 -24.95 -17.31
C GLU A 158 11.45 -25.50 -18.65
N THR A 159 10.64 -25.62 -19.71
CA THR A 159 11.11 -26.17 -21.01
C THR A 159 11.47 -25.13 -22.07
N ASN A 160 11.49 -23.84 -21.75
CA ASN A 160 11.99 -22.78 -22.65
C ASN A 160 13.32 -22.20 -22.13
N LEU A 161 14.34 -23.06 -22.02
CA LEU A 161 15.74 -22.63 -21.92
C LEU A 161 16.36 -22.70 -23.33
N ASP A 162 16.66 -21.51 -23.84
CA ASP A 162 17.30 -21.22 -25.13
C ASP A 162 18.69 -21.90 -25.24
N PRO A 163 18.94 -22.78 -26.24
CA PRO A 163 20.24 -23.42 -26.44
C PRO A 163 21.27 -22.55 -27.18
N SER A 164 21.10 -21.23 -27.24
CA SER A 164 22.02 -20.32 -27.95
C SER A 164 22.92 -19.51 -27.01
N SER A 165 23.83 -20.18 -26.30
CA SER A 165 25.07 -19.54 -25.81
C SER A 165 26.28 -20.47 -25.97
N HIS A 166 26.59 -20.77 -27.23
CA HIS A 166 27.93 -21.18 -27.65
C HIS A 166 28.34 -20.23 -28.77
N LYS A 167 29.30 -19.34 -28.47
CA LYS A 167 30.38 -18.95 -29.37
C LYS A 167 31.28 -17.86 -28.76
N TYR A 168 32.56 -18.25 -28.68
CA TYR A 168 33.82 -17.48 -28.57
C TYR A 168 34.11 -16.71 -27.29
#